data_AF-A0A7X8YXD1-F1
#
_entry.id   AF-A0A7X8YXD1-F1
#
_cell.length_a   1.000
_cell.length_b   1.000
_cell.length_c   1.000
_cell.angle_alpha   90.00
_cell.angle_beta   90.00
_cell.angle_gamma   90.00
#
_symmetry.space_group_name_H-M   'P 1'
#
loop_
_entity.id
_entity.type
_entity.pdbx_description
1 polymer ?
#
loop_
_entity_poly.entity_id
_entity_poly.type
_entity_poly.pdbx_seq_one_letter_code
_entity_poly.pdbx_strand_id
1 'polypeptide(L)'
;MSIWAYPLRAGGVEWDATQTALVDVIWFAASSATMADYASRISQDRVIAFHPTSAQYYTWSQTTGTVTAPENANCMIIKVGHKSLGGDCVRPDCYFDDVTMSTVPDPATLGLMLLGGSSVLLRRK
;
A
#
# COMPACT_ATOMS: atom_id res chain seq x y z
N MET A 1 1.89 -2.33 5.18
CA MET A 1 2.85 -2.18 4.07
C MET A 1 3.53 -0.83 4.17
N SER A 2 4.73 -0.72 3.64
CA SER A 2 5.46 0.54 3.52
C SER A 2 6.16 0.63 2.16
N ILE A 3 6.39 1.86 1.71
CA ILE A 3 7.18 2.17 0.52
C ILE A 3 7.95 3.46 0.75
N TRP A 4 9.15 3.54 0.20
CA TRP A 4 9.90 4.78 0.11
C TRP A 4 9.65 5.42 -1.26
N ALA A 5 9.37 6.72 -1.26
CA ALA A 5 9.13 7.50 -2.46
C ALA A 5 10.08 8.70 -2.51
N TYR A 6 10.63 8.95 -3.70
CA TYR A 6 11.46 10.11 -4.02
C TYR A 6 10.76 10.94 -5.10
N PRO A 7 9.95 11.94 -4.72
CA PRO A 7 9.21 12.75 -5.67
C PRO A 7 10.12 13.81 -6.31
N LEU A 8 10.03 13.94 -7.63
CA LEU A 8 10.70 14.98 -8.41
C LEU A 8 9.70 16.07 -8.81
N ARG A 9 10.20 17.29 -9.07
CA ARG A 9 9.42 18.32 -9.77
C ARG A 9 9.61 18.16 -11.27
N ALA A 10 8.53 18.00 -12.01
CA ALA A 10 8.60 18.00 -13.46
C ALA A 10 8.67 19.45 -13.97
N GLY A 11 9.76 19.81 -14.65
CA GLY A 11 9.96 21.17 -15.17
C GLY A 11 9.98 22.27 -14.09
N GLY A 12 10.28 21.92 -12.83
CA GLY A 12 10.26 22.86 -11.71
C GLY A 12 8.87 23.12 -11.11
N VAL A 13 7.82 22.46 -11.62
CA VAL A 13 6.43 22.60 -11.16
C VAL A 13 6.12 21.54 -10.10
N GLU A 14 5.36 21.94 -9.07
CA GLU A 14 4.84 21.03 -8.05
C GLU A 14 3.74 20.14 -8.62
N TRP A 15 3.47 19.04 -7.93
CA TRP A 15 2.43 18.10 -8.31
C TRP A 15 1.09 18.78 -8.09
N ASP A 16 0.20 18.71 -9.07
CA ASP A 16 -1.15 19.21 -8.88
C ASP A 16 -1.97 18.23 -8.01
N ALA A 17 -3.12 18.68 -7.50
CA ALA A 17 -3.99 17.90 -6.62
C ALA A 17 -4.51 16.59 -7.24
N THR A 18 -4.36 16.40 -8.56
CA THR A 18 -4.77 15.21 -9.29
C THR A 18 -3.65 14.19 -9.50
N GLN A 19 -2.42 14.57 -9.12
CA GLN A 19 -1.22 13.76 -9.25
C GLN A 19 -0.86 13.10 -7.92
N THR A 20 -0.67 11.78 -7.95
CA THR A 20 -0.29 11.00 -6.77
C THR A 20 0.55 9.79 -7.14
N ALA A 21 1.48 9.46 -6.26
CA ALA A 21 2.18 8.20 -6.24
C ALA A 21 1.32 7.23 -5.43
N LEU A 22 0.94 6.14 -6.05
CA LEU A 22 0.01 5.18 -5.47
C LEU A 22 0.64 3.81 -5.32
N VAL A 23 0.19 3.15 -4.26
CA VAL A 23 0.33 1.70 -4.13
C VAL A 23 -1.07 1.13 -4.02
N ASP A 24 -1.47 0.44 -5.09
CA ASP A 24 -2.71 -0.30 -5.14
C ASP A 24 -2.41 -1.79 -4.90
N VAL A 25 -3.25 -2.46 -4.12
CA VAL A 25 -3.25 -3.91 -3.98
C VAL A 25 -4.49 -4.45 -4.66
N ILE A 26 -4.29 -5.39 -5.58
CA ILE A 26 -5.34 -5.96 -6.41
C ILE A 26 -5.48 -7.43 -6.02
N TRP A 27 -6.69 -7.83 -5.65
CA TRP A 27 -6.97 -9.16 -5.11
C TRP A 27 -7.68 -10.05 -6.13
N PHE A 28 -7.32 -11.33 -6.13
CA PHE A 28 -7.86 -12.35 -7.02
C PHE A 28 -8.28 -13.59 -6.22
N ALA A 29 -9.35 -14.26 -6.69
CA ALA A 29 -9.80 -15.55 -6.15
C ALA A 29 -8.90 -16.70 -6.63
N ALA A 30 -8.32 -16.55 -7.82
CA ALA A 30 -7.40 -17.52 -8.38
C ALA A 30 -6.14 -17.63 -7.52
N SER A 31 -5.53 -18.82 -7.50
CA SER A 31 -4.27 -19.07 -6.80
C SER A 31 -3.06 -18.33 -7.41
N SER A 32 -3.21 -17.83 -8.63
CA SER A 32 -2.21 -17.01 -9.33
C SER A 32 -2.91 -16.05 -10.28
N ALA A 33 -2.35 -14.87 -10.47
CA ALA A 33 -2.85 -13.89 -11.41
C ALA A 33 -1.70 -13.12 -12.07
N THR A 34 -1.94 -12.64 -13.28
CA THR A 34 -1.10 -11.70 -14.01
C THR A 34 -1.90 -10.44 -14.33
N MET A 35 -1.25 -9.41 -14.89
CA MET A 35 -1.96 -8.21 -15.34
C MET A 35 -2.95 -8.49 -16.49
N ALA A 36 -2.80 -9.60 -17.23
CA ALA A 36 -3.79 -10.01 -18.22
C ALA A 36 -5.13 -10.40 -17.57
N ASP A 37 -5.10 -10.85 -16.31
CA ASP A 37 -6.27 -11.30 -15.56
C ASP A 37 -7.00 -10.16 -14.84
N TYR A 38 -6.54 -8.92 -14.98
CA TYR A 38 -7.02 -7.76 -14.20
C TYR A 38 -8.55 -7.56 -14.19
N ALA A 39 -9.24 -7.94 -15.27
CA ALA A 39 -10.69 -7.88 -15.36
C ALA A 39 -11.41 -8.83 -14.38
N SER A 40 -10.75 -9.92 -13.96
CA SER A 40 -11.26 -10.92 -13.02
C SER A 40 -10.96 -10.62 -11.55
N ARG A 41 -10.35 -9.46 -11.24
CA ARG A 41 -10.06 -9.06 -9.86
C ARG A 41 -11.34 -9.02 -9.02
N ILE A 42 -11.25 -9.46 -7.76
CA ILE A 42 -12.33 -9.34 -6.78
C ILE A 42 -12.42 -7.88 -6.33
N SER A 43 -11.28 -7.28 -5.98
CA SER A 43 -11.21 -5.91 -5.49
C SER A 43 -9.86 -5.27 -5.81
N GLN A 44 -9.82 -3.95 -5.64
CA GLN A 44 -8.62 -3.13 -5.73
C GLN A 44 -8.67 -2.10 -4.62
N ASP A 45 -7.68 -2.12 -3.75
CA ASP A 45 -7.57 -1.20 -2.62
C ASP A 45 -6.41 -0.24 -2.87
N ARG A 46 -6.68 1.07 -2.77
CA ARG A 46 -5.61 2.06 -2.73
C ARG A 46 -5.09 2.15 -1.31
N VAL A 47 -3.95 1.51 -1.09
CA VAL A 47 -3.37 1.38 0.25
C VAL A 47 -2.56 2.62 0.61
N ILE A 48 -1.86 3.18 -0.38
CA ILE A 48 -1.08 4.41 -0.22
C ILE A 48 -1.44 5.36 -1.36
N ALA A 49 -1.70 6.62 -1.01
CA ALA A 49 -1.80 7.74 -1.93
C ALA A 49 -0.87 8.84 -1.41
N PHE A 50 0.34 8.89 -1.95
CA PHE A 50 1.36 9.86 -1.59
C PHE A 50 1.23 11.08 -2.51
N HIS A 51 1.11 12.24 -1.88
CA HIS A 51 1.21 13.53 -2.55
C HIS A 51 2.28 14.34 -1.79
N PRO A 52 3.39 14.69 -2.44
CA PRO A 52 4.52 15.32 -1.76
C PRO A 52 4.17 16.74 -1.31
N THR A 53 4.57 17.06 -0.08
CA THR A 53 4.66 18.46 0.36
C THR A 53 5.92 19.11 -0.22
N SER A 54 5.98 20.45 -0.16
CA SER A 54 7.13 21.24 -0.63
C SER A 54 8.47 20.77 -0.05
N ALA A 55 8.50 20.27 1.20
CA ALA A 55 9.68 19.77 1.88
C ALA A 55 10.08 18.33 1.49
N GLN A 56 9.20 17.58 0.83
CA GLN A 56 9.44 16.18 0.48
C GLN A 56 10.00 16.01 -0.94
N TYR A 57 10.00 17.07 -1.75
CA TYR A 57 10.68 17.05 -3.05
C TYR A 57 12.17 16.76 -2.91
N TYR A 58 12.68 15.93 -3.82
CA TYR A 58 14.09 15.54 -3.88
C TYR A 58 14.62 14.90 -2.58
N THR A 59 13.72 14.32 -1.79
CA THR A 59 14.04 13.67 -0.52
C THR A 59 13.29 12.35 -0.44
N TRP A 60 13.97 11.30 0.04
CA TRP A 60 13.32 10.03 0.31
C TRP A 60 12.39 10.17 1.51
N SER A 61 11.13 9.79 1.31
CA SER A 61 10.13 9.77 2.38
C SER A 61 9.40 8.44 2.41
N GLN A 62 9.24 7.88 3.59
CA GLN A 62 8.51 6.65 3.78
C GLN A 62 7.03 6.95 3.98
N THR A 63 6.17 6.19 3.30
CA THR A 63 4.73 6.16 3.58
C THR A 63 4.30 4.74 3.92
N THR A 64 3.34 4.64 4.84
CA THR A 64 2.81 3.35 5.29
C THR A 64 1.31 3.30 5.10
N GLY A 65 0.79 2.10 4.90
CA GLY A 65 -0.64 1.86 4.77
C GLY A 65 -0.98 0.42 5.12
N THR A 66 -2.22 0.19 5.52
CA THR A 66 -2.74 -1.13 5.90
C THR A 66 -3.83 -1.54 4.95
N VAL A 67 -3.84 -2.81 4.57
CA VAL A 67 -4.91 -3.42 3.76
C VAL A 67 -5.25 -4.78 4.35
N THR A 68 -6.53 -5.13 4.29
CA THR A 68 -7.03 -6.44 4.69
C THR A 68 -7.46 -7.18 3.44
N ALA A 69 -7.03 -8.43 3.30
CA ALA A 69 -7.47 -9.26 2.19
C ALA A 69 -9.00 -9.48 2.29
N PRO A 70 -9.76 -9.30 1.20
CA PRO A 70 -11.18 -9.62 1.20
C PRO A 70 -11.40 -11.13 1.34
N GLU A 71 -12.62 -11.52 1.73
CA GLU A 71 -13.00 -12.92 1.78
C GLU A 71 -12.77 -13.61 0.42
N ASN A 72 -12.23 -14.83 0.45
CA ASN A 72 -11.85 -15.62 -0.74
C ASN A 72 -10.67 -15.09 -1.57
N ALA A 73 -9.93 -14.09 -1.10
CA ALA A 73 -8.66 -13.71 -1.73
C ALA A 73 -7.61 -14.82 -1.58
N ASN A 74 -7.00 -15.23 -2.68
CA ASN A 74 -5.99 -16.28 -2.72
C ASN A 74 -4.67 -15.80 -3.35
N CYS A 75 -4.73 -14.78 -4.20
CA CYS A 75 -3.57 -14.15 -4.81
C CYS A 75 -3.72 -12.61 -4.80
N MET A 76 -2.59 -11.90 -4.80
CA MET A 76 -2.56 -10.46 -4.96
C MET A 76 -1.51 -10.01 -5.98
N ILE A 77 -1.78 -8.90 -6.64
CA ILE A 77 -0.80 -8.12 -7.40
C ILE A 77 -0.67 -6.75 -6.74
N ILE A 78 0.57 -6.33 -6.51
CA ILE A 78 0.87 -4.98 -6.02
C ILE A 78 1.24 -4.13 -7.23
N LYS A 79 0.49 -3.04 -7.42
CA LYS A 79 0.79 -2.04 -8.43
C LYS A 79 1.37 -0.82 -7.75
N VAL A 80 2.63 -0.52 -8.06
CA VAL A 80 3.29 0.73 -7.69
C VAL A 80 3.37 1.61 -8.93
N GLY A 81 3.00 2.88 -8.80
CA GLY A 81 3.18 3.83 -9.88
C GLY A 81 2.65 5.20 -9.55
N HIS A 82 2.65 6.07 -10.56
CA HIS A 82 2.04 7.39 -10.49
C HIS A 82 0.72 7.39 -11.28
N LYS A 83 -0.22 8.22 -10.84
CA LYS A 83 -1.46 8.51 -11.57
C LYS A 83 -1.58 10.01 -11.75
N SER A 84 -1.82 10.42 -12.99
CA SER A 84 -2.35 11.74 -13.34
C SER A 84 -3.79 11.54 -13.80
N LEU A 85 -4.72 12.36 -13.32
CA LEU A 85 -6.10 12.38 -13.84
C LEU A 85 -6.28 13.41 -14.99
N GLY A 86 -5.25 14.19 -15.31
CA GLY A 86 -5.25 15.21 -16.36
C GLY A 86 -4.60 14.74 -17.66
N GLY A 87 -5.19 15.13 -18.80
CA GLY A 87 -4.73 14.78 -20.15
C GLY A 87 -3.40 15.43 -20.56
N ASP A 88 -3.00 16.54 -19.91
CA ASP A 88 -1.73 17.20 -20.15
C ASP A 88 -0.63 16.62 -19.25
N CYS A 89 0.18 15.76 -19.85
CA CYS A 89 1.21 14.96 -19.20
C CYS A 89 2.48 15.79 -18.91
N VAL A 90 2.42 16.77 -18.02
CA VAL A 90 3.60 17.04 -17.17
C VAL A 90 3.59 15.93 -16.13
N ARG A 91 4.14 14.76 -16.47
CA ARG A 91 4.19 13.62 -15.55
C ARG A 91 5.23 13.95 -14.49
N PRO A 92 4.85 14.09 -13.23
CA PRO A 92 5.86 14.15 -12.20
C PRO A 92 6.56 12.80 -12.11
N ASP A 93 7.88 12.81 -12.21
CA ASP A 93 8.68 11.62 -11.98
C ASP A 93 8.77 11.32 -10.48
N CYS A 94 8.74 10.04 -10.14
CA CYS A 94 8.92 9.56 -8.77
C CYS A 94 9.67 8.24 -8.80
N TYR A 95 10.74 8.14 -8.02
CA TYR A 95 11.40 6.87 -7.77
C TYR A 95 10.81 6.20 -6.54
N PHE A 96 10.82 4.86 -6.56
CA PHE A 96 10.29 4.03 -5.50
C PHE A 96 11.34 3.04 -5.07
N ASP A 97 11.41 2.77 -3.76
CA ASP A 97 12.31 1.77 -3.21
C ASP A 97 11.70 1.10 -1.96
N ASP A 98 12.32 0.00 -1.53
CA ASP A 98 12.06 -0.68 -0.25
C ASP A 98 10.57 -0.97 0.02
N VAL A 99 9.88 -1.50 -1.00
CA VAL A 99 8.49 -1.97 -0.84
C VAL A 99 8.47 -3.14 0.12
N THR A 100 7.92 -2.90 1.31
CA THR A 100 7.86 -3.90 2.38
C THR A 100 6.42 -4.22 2.74
N MET A 101 6.14 -5.52 2.84
CA MET A 101 4.88 -6.03 3.38
C MET A 101 5.16 -6.84 4.64
N SER A 102 4.43 -6.51 5.70
CA SER A 102 4.41 -7.27 6.94
C SER A 102 2.97 -7.60 7.29
N THR A 103 2.77 -8.78 7.85
CA THR A 103 1.48 -9.16 8.44
C THR A 103 1.33 -8.43 9.77
N VAL A 104 0.22 -7.71 9.94
CA VAL A 104 -0.19 -7.24 11.25
C VAL A 104 -1.08 -8.34 11.84
N PRO A 105 -0.81 -8.84 13.05
CA PRO A 105 -1.69 -9.83 13.67
C PRO A 105 -3.10 -9.26 13.77
N ASP A 106 -4.10 -10.04 13.36
CA ASP A 106 -5.50 -9.66 13.51
C ASP A 106 -5.82 -9.36 15.00
N PRO A 107 -6.54 -8.28 15.32
CA PRO A 107 -6.86 -7.93 16.70
C PRO A 107 -7.50 -9.05 17.53
N ALA A 108 -8.29 -9.94 16.92
CA ALA A 108 -8.85 -11.09 17.64
C ALA A 108 -7.75 -12.10 18.02
N THR A 109 -6.76 -12.29 17.15
CA THR A 109 -5.56 -13.11 17.43
C THR A 109 -4.77 -12.53 18.61
N LEU A 110 -4.60 -11.21 18.68
CA LEU A 110 -3.96 -10.54 19.83
C LEU A 110 -4.78 -10.74 21.12
N GLY A 111 -6.11 -10.61 21.04
CA GLY A 111 -7.02 -10.85 22.16
C GLY A 111 -6.92 -12.28 22.71
N LEU A 112 -6.90 -13.29 21.84
CA LEU A 112 -6.70 -14.70 22.21
C LEU A 112 -5.34 -14.96 22.84
N MET A 113 -4.26 -14.35 22.34
CA MET A 113 -2.93 -14.47 22.94
C MET A 113 -2.89 -13.87 24.36
N LEU A 114 -3.51 -12.70 24.56
CA LEU A 114 -3.58 -12.05 25.87
C LEU A 114 -4.42 -12.85 26.87
N LEU A 115 -5.58 -13.37 26.45
CA LEU A 115 -6.44 -14.23 27.28
C LEU A 115 -5.77 -15.57 27.62
N GLY A 116 -5.10 -16.19 26.64
CA GLY A 116 -4.33 -17.41 26.86
C GLY A 116 -3.16 -17.20 27.82
N GLY A 117 -2.38 -16.13 27.64
CA GLY A 117 -1.26 -15.78 28.52
C GLY A 117 -1.69 -15.46 29.95
N SER A 118 -2.77 -14.70 30.12
CA SER A 118 -3.33 -14.39 31.45
C SER A 118 -3.93 -15.63 32.14
N SER A 119 -4.53 -16.55 31.38
CA SER A 119 -5.02 -17.84 31.90
C SER A 119 -3.88 -18.75 32.41
N VAL A 120 -2.73 -18.74 31.75
CA VAL A 120 -1.53 -19.48 32.19
C VAL A 120 -0.92 -18.87 33.45
N LEU A 121 -0.93 -17.54 33.57
CA LEU A 121 -0.46 -16.83 34.78
C LEU A 121 -1.41 -17.05 35.97
N LEU A 122 -2.72 -17.15 35.74
CA LEU A 122 -3.72 -17.43 36.78
C LEU A 122 -3.64 -18.86 37.31
N ARG A 123 -3.22 -19.84 36.50
CA ARG A 123 -3.02 -21.25 36.93
C ARG A 123 -1.73 -21.50 37.72
N ARG A 124 -0.85 -20.50 37.84
CA ARG A 124 0.41 -20.59 38.59
C ARG A 124 0.33 -19.97 40.00
N LYS A 125 -0.87 -19.64 40.48
CA LYS A 125 -1.15 -19.27 41.87
C LYS A 125 -1.84 -20.42 42.58
#